data_AF-A0A2T5DWD3-F1
#
_entry.id   AF-A0A2T5DWD3-F1
#
_cell.length_a   1.000
_cell.length_b   1.000
_cell.length_c   1.000
_cell.angle_alpha   90.00
_cell.angle_beta   90.00
_cell.angle_gamma   90.00
#
_symmetry.space_group_name_H-M   'P 1'
#
loop_
_entity.id
_entity.type
_entity.pdbx_description
1 polymer ?
#
loop_
_entity_poly.entity_id
_entity_poly.type
_entity_poly.pdbx_seq_one_letter_code
_entity_poly.pdbx_strand_id
1 'polypeptide(L)'
;MSILNNVNNEVDTKATLLSLNLPSYRQAYSDRTAWLMATFSELAYIRFNPALPSKLQKLGLEEALKNIVNESKNTNLVKAISIMEGLLWDHEEEKNRLVNELNTLNESKLIQTFDTKLGTQAILVETPISYVLAFRGTEATSLNDIKSDANAKITKCKTLGRVHEGF
;
A
#
# COMPACT_ATOMS: atom_id res chain seq x y z
N MET A 1 13.54 -8.44 -0.50
CA MET A 1 14.48 -7.47 -1.13
C MET A 1 13.62 -6.48 -1.89
N SER A 2 13.60 -5.21 -1.48
CA SER A 2 12.82 -4.15 -2.14
C SER A 2 13.39 -3.87 -3.53
N ILE A 3 12.54 -3.66 -4.54
CA ILE A 3 12.98 -3.29 -5.90
C ILE A 3 13.69 -1.94 -5.84
N LEU A 4 13.22 -1.03 -4.99
CA LEU A 4 13.85 0.26 -4.73
C LEU A 4 15.30 0.10 -4.25
N ASN A 5 15.58 -0.87 -3.38
CA ASN A 5 16.91 -1.11 -2.82
C ASN A 5 17.91 -1.71 -3.83
N ASN A 6 17.46 -2.54 -4.78
CA ASN A 6 18.35 -3.16 -5.76
C ASN A 6 18.79 -2.21 -6.88
N VAL A 7 18.08 -1.10 -7.08
CA VAL A 7 18.39 -0.09 -8.12
C VAL A 7 19.12 1.14 -7.53
N ASN A 8 19.38 1.18 -6.22
CA ASN A 8 19.97 2.32 -5.53
C ASN A 8 21.47 2.57 -5.80
N ASN A 9 22.11 1.80 -6.68
CA ASN A 9 23.53 1.99 -6.96
C ASN A 9 23.82 3.09 -8.00
N GLU A 10 22.85 3.55 -8.80
CA GLU A 10 23.06 4.65 -9.73
C GLU A 10 21.78 5.48 -9.91
N VAL A 11 21.65 6.58 -9.15
CA VAL A 11 20.57 7.59 -9.28
C VAL A 11 20.36 8.01 -10.76
N ASP A 12 21.43 7.98 -11.55
CA ASP A 12 21.47 8.33 -12.96
C ASP A 12 20.66 7.36 -13.86
N THR A 13 20.61 6.07 -13.51
CA THR A 13 19.86 5.07 -14.31
C THR A 13 18.36 5.15 -14.10
N LYS A 14 17.88 5.45 -12.88
CA LYS A 14 16.44 5.66 -12.61
C LYS A 14 15.92 6.88 -13.37
N ALA A 15 16.60 8.02 -13.27
CA ALA A 15 16.22 9.24 -13.97
C ALA A 15 16.28 9.07 -15.50
N THR A 16 17.31 8.40 -16.02
CA THR A 16 17.44 8.11 -17.45
C THR A 16 16.33 7.18 -17.95
N LEU A 17 15.99 6.13 -17.22
CA LEU A 17 14.90 5.22 -17.64
C LEU A 17 13.54 5.89 -17.64
N LEU A 18 13.28 6.76 -16.68
CA LEU A 18 11.99 7.42 -16.51
C LEU A 18 11.78 8.62 -17.43
N SER A 19 12.85 9.31 -17.83
CA SER A 19 12.80 10.42 -18.80
C SER A 19 12.49 9.98 -20.24
N LEU A 20 12.61 8.67 -20.53
CA LEU A 20 12.32 8.13 -21.85
C LEU A 20 10.80 7.99 -22.06
N ASN A 21 10.32 8.50 -23.20
CA ASN A 21 8.91 8.38 -23.60
C ASN A 21 8.40 6.93 -23.50
N LEU A 22 7.24 6.75 -22.85
CA LEU A 22 6.58 5.45 -22.81
C LEU A 22 6.13 5.05 -24.22
N PRO A 23 6.34 3.80 -24.64
CA PRO A 23 5.95 3.36 -25.97
C PRO A 23 4.43 3.39 -26.09
N SER A 24 3.84 4.20 -26.98
CA SER A 24 2.38 4.25 -27.14
C SER A 24 1.77 2.93 -27.62
N TYR A 25 2.54 2.16 -28.40
CA TYR A 25 2.18 0.83 -28.88
C TYR A 25 2.79 -0.25 -27.97
N ARG A 26 1.96 -1.17 -27.47
CA ARG A 26 2.34 -2.29 -26.55
C ARG A 26 2.84 -1.86 -25.17
N GLN A 27 2.29 -0.79 -24.59
CA GLN A 27 2.60 -0.37 -23.20
C GLN A 27 2.59 -1.52 -22.20
N ALA A 28 1.56 -2.37 -22.23
CA ALA A 28 1.42 -3.49 -21.31
C ALA A 28 2.55 -4.54 -21.40
N TYR A 29 3.33 -4.54 -22.49
CA TYR A 29 4.44 -5.47 -22.72
C TYR A 29 5.81 -4.77 -22.69
N SER A 30 5.85 -3.50 -22.30
CA SER A 30 7.10 -2.78 -22.14
C SER A 30 7.70 -3.11 -20.77
N ASP A 31 8.95 -3.57 -20.74
CA ASP A 31 9.71 -3.78 -19.51
C ASP A 31 9.71 -2.52 -18.62
N ARG A 32 9.72 -1.34 -19.23
CA ARG A 32 9.67 -0.06 -18.51
C ARG A 32 8.32 0.18 -17.87
N THR A 33 7.23 -0.05 -18.60
CA THR A 33 5.87 0.06 -18.03
C THR A 33 5.69 -0.96 -16.91
N ALA A 34 6.16 -2.19 -17.10
CA ALA A 34 6.11 -3.23 -16.09
C ALA A 34 6.90 -2.84 -14.83
N TRP A 35 8.11 -2.30 -14.99
CA TRP A 35 8.93 -1.82 -13.89
C TRP A 35 8.29 -0.63 -13.15
N LEU A 36 7.73 0.33 -13.89
CA LEU A 36 7.00 1.46 -13.31
C LEU A 36 5.77 0.99 -12.52
N MET A 37 4.97 0.09 -13.10
CA MET A 37 3.81 -0.48 -12.42
C MET A 37 4.22 -1.22 -11.15
N ALA A 38 5.27 -2.05 -11.20
CA ALA A 38 5.80 -2.72 -10.02
C ALA A 38 6.26 -1.73 -8.95
N THR A 39 6.95 -0.66 -9.35
CA THR A 39 7.41 0.39 -8.43
C THR A 39 6.24 1.11 -7.76
N PHE A 40 5.23 1.56 -8.51
CA PHE A 40 4.07 2.23 -7.93
C PHE A 40 3.20 1.27 -7.09
N SER A 41 3.11 0.00 -7.47
CA SER A 41 2.47 -1.03 -6.65
C SER A 41 3.20 -1.24 -5.33
N GLU A 42 4.55 -1.26 -5.32
CA GLU A 42 5.33 -1.33 -4.09
C GLU A 42 5.09 -0.10 -3.20
N LEU A 43 5.07 1.11 -3.78
CA LEU A 43 4.79 2.34 -3.05
C LEU A 43 3.36 2.38 -2.46
N ALA A 44 2.39 1.73 -3.11
CA ALA A 44 1.03 1.61 -2.58
C ALA A 44 0.94 0.76 -1.29
N TYR A 45 1.98 -0.01 -0.92
CA TYR A 45 2.07 -0.71 0.36
C TYR A 45 2.57 0.18 1.51
N ILE A 46 3.09 1.39 1.23
CA ILE A 46 3.47 2.33 2.29
C ILE A 46 2.22 2.66 3.10
N ARG A 47 2.39 2.67 4.43
CA ARG A 47 1.30 2.82 5.38
C ARG A 47 0.97 4.31 5.61
N PHE A 48 0.57 5.03 4.58
CA PHE A 48 0.35 6.48 4.64
C PHE A 48 -1.00 6.91 5.26
N ASN A 49 -1.92 5.98 5.52
CA ASN A 49 -3.20 6.27 6.16
C ASN A 49 -3.13 5.99 7.67
N PRO A 50 -3.91 6.65 8.52
CA PRO A 50 -4.00 6.22 9.91
C PRO A 50 -4.62 4.82 10.01
N ALA A 51 -4.10 3.96 10.89
CA ALA A 51 -4.61 2.59 11.10
C ALA A 51 -6.11 2.55 11.46
N LEU A 52 -6.54 3.56 12.22
CA LEU A 52 -7.92 3.79 12.66
C LEU A 52 -8.19 5.30 12.71
N PRO A 53 -9.45 5.74 12.65
CA PRO A 53 -9.81 7.12 13.03
C PRO A 53 -9.26 7.48 14.41
N SER A 54 -8.82 8.72 14.61
CA SER A 54 -8.12 9.17 15.83
C SER A 54 -8.84 8.82 17.15
N LYS A 55 -10.17 8.85 17.18
CA LYS A 55 -10.98 8.44 18.34
C LYS A 55 -10.87 6.94 18.64
N LEU A 56 -10.86 6.11 17.61
CA LEU A 56 -10.74 4.65 17.74
C LEU A 56 -9.29 4.24 18.06
N GLN A 57 -8.29 5.00 17.58
CA GLN A 57 -6.90 4.79 17.98
C GLN A 57 -6.72 4.98 19.50
N LYS A 58 -7.28 6.07 20.06
CA LYS A 58 -7.21 6.34 21.50
C LYS A 58 -7.87 5.23 22.32
N LEU A 59 -9.05 4.76 21.90
CA LEU A 59 -9.75 3.66 22.56
C LEU A 59 -8.96 2.34 22.47
N GLY A 60 -8.40 2.01 21.30
CA GLY A 60 -7.56 0.82 21.13
C GLY A 60 -6.28 0.86 21.95
N LEU A 61 -5.66 2.05 22.06
CA LEU A 61 -4.49 2.27 22.91
C LEU A 61 -4.82 2.12 24.39
N GLU A 62 -5.93 2.68 24.86
CA GLU A 62 -6.42 2.51 26.24
C GLU A 62 -6.67 1.04 26.58
N GLU A 63 -7.28 0.28 25.67
CA GLU A 63 -7.50 -1.17 25.84
C GLU A 63 -6.18 -1.94 25.90
N ALA A 64 -5.23 -1.62 25.01
CA ALA A 64 -3.91 -2.25 24.98
C ALA A 64 -3.12 -1.98 26.27
N LEU A 65 -3.15 -0.74 26.77
CA LEU A 65 -2.52 -0.35 28.03
C LEU A 65 -3.16 -1.07 29.23
N LYS A 66 -4.49 -1.18 29.29
CA LYS A 66 -5.18 -1.97 30.33
C LYS A 66 -4.76 -3.43 30.33
N ASN A 67 -4.61 -4.04 29.15
CA ASN A 67 -4.19 -5.43 29.01
C ASN A 67 -2.74 -5.67 29.47
N ILE A 68 -1.87 -4.66 29.37
CA ILE A 68 -0.49 -4.72 29.88
C ILE A 68 -0.47 -4.56 31.42
N VAL A 69 -1.29 -3.66 31.96
CA VAL A 69 -1.36 -3.36 33.40
C VAL A 69 -1.98 -4.51 34.21
N ASN A 70 -2.91 -5.29 33.64
CA ASN A 70 -3.65 -6.36 34.33
C ASN A 70 -2.94 -7.74 34.46
N GLU A 71 -1.61 -7.81 34.32
CA GLU A 71 -0.71 -8.91 34.72
C GLU A 71 -0.51 -10.22 33.87
N SER A 72 0.77 -10.65 33.91
CA SER A 72 1.35 -12.01 34.13
C SER A 72 1.43 -13.07 33.01
N LYS A 73 0.61 -13.06 31.96
CA LYS A 73 0.77 -14.05 30.86
C LYS A 73 1.48 -13.45 29.64
N ASN A 74 2.69 -13.95 29.33
CA ASN A 74 3.50 -13.58 28.16
C ASN A 74 2.71 -13.49 26.85
N THR A 75 1.68 -14.33 26.66
CA THR A 75 0.86 -14.36 25.44
C THR A 75 -0.06 -13.15 25.27
N ASN A 76 -0.50 -12.50 26.35
CA ASN A 76 -1.34 -11.30 26.29
C ASN A 76 -0.49 -10.04 26.07
N LEU A 77 0.75 -10.02 26.58
CA LEU A 77 1.70 -8.93 26.35
C LEU A 77 2.11 -8.83 24.87
N VAL A 78 2.44 -9.95 24.23
CA VAL A 78 2.79 -9.97 22.79
C VAL A 78 1.63 -9.49 21.92
N LYS A 79 0.38 -9.85 22.29
CA LYS A 79 -0.82 -9.35 21.61
C LYS A 79 -1.03 -7.85 21.84
N ALA A 80 -0.83 -7.36 23.05
CA ALA A 80 -0.96 -5.93 23.34
C ALA A 80 0.12 -5.10 22.62
N ILE A 81 1.36 -5.60 22.59
CA ILE A 81 2.47 -4.97 21.86
C ILE A 81 2.16 -4.91 20.36
N SER A 82 1.75 -6.01 19.74
CA SER A 82 1.39 -6.02 18.31
C SER A 82 0.19 -5.12 17.97
N ILE A 83 -0.81 -5.03 18.85
CA ILE A 83 -1.92 -4.07 18.71
C ILE A 83 -1.38 -2.64 18.78
N MET A 84 -0.54 -2.31 19.76
CA MET A 84 0.06 -0.99 19.88
C MET A 84 0.95 -0.65 18.68
N GLU A 85 1.81 -1.55 18.22
CA GLU A 85 2.63 -1.37 17.02
C GLU A 85 1.77 -1.09 15.77
N GLY A 86 0.65 -1.79 15.62
CA GLY A 86 -0.31 -1.55 14.54
C GLY A 86 -1.06 -0.22 14.64
N LEU A 87 -1.16 0.37 15.84
CA LEU A 87 -1.88 1.61 16.14
C LEU A 87 -0.98 2.85 16.16
N LEU A 88 0.28 2.68 16.55
CA LEU A 88 1.23 3.75 16.86
C LEU A 88 2.15 4.11 15.70
N TRP A 89 1.94 3.55 14.50
CA TRP A 89 2.75 3.96 13.36
C TRP A 89 2.48 5.43 13.03
N ASP A 90 3.54 6.17 12.73
CA ASP A 90 3.43 7.56 12.32
C ASP A 90 3.04 7.63 10.83
N HIS A 91 1.74 7.70 10.58
CA HIS A 91 1.21 7.79 9.22
C HIS A 91 1.62 9.07 8.49
N GLU A 92 1.95 10.16 9.20
CA GLU A 92 2.46 11.38 8.58
C GLU A 92 3.92 11.20 8.15
N GLU A 93 4.74 10.54 8.97
CA GLU A 93 6.10 10.14 8.58
C GLU A 93 6.09 9.23 7.35
N GLU A 94 5.25 8.20 7.35
CA GLU A 94 5.14 7.26 6.22
C GLU A 94 4.59 7.94 4.96
N LYS A 95 3.66 8.90 5.10
CA LYS A 95 3.19 9.71 3.98
C LYS A 95 4.29 10.61 3.43
N ASN A 96 5.09 11.24 4.30
CA ASN A 96 6.24 12.04 3.87
C ASN A 96 7.27 11.17 3.15
N ARG A 97 7.52 9.95 3.63
CA ARG A 97 8.35 8.97 2.95
C ARG A 97 7.82 8.61 1.57
N LEU A 98 6.52 8.34 1.43
CA LEU A 98 5.88 8.10 0.13
C LEU A 98 6.10 9.29 -0.83
N VAL A 99 5.86 10.51 -0.36
CA VAL A 99 6.05 11.73 -1.17
C VAL A 99 7.52 11.86 -1.60
N ASN A 100 8.47 11.62 -0.70
CA ASN A 100 9.89 11.69 -1.02
C ASN A 100 10.30 10.64 -2.07
N GLU A 101 9.87 9.39 -1.92
CA GLU A 101 10.14 8.33 -2.89
C GLU A 101 9.54 8.68 -4.26
N LEU A 102 8.31 9.17 -4.32
CA LEU A 102 7.67 9.61 -5.57
C LEU A 102 8.42 10.74 -6.24
N ASN A 103 8.90 11.72 -5.47
CA ASN A 103 9.69 12.83 -5.99
C ASN A 103 11.01 12.34 -6.63
N THR A 104 11.59 11.23 -6.15
CA THR A 104 12.78 10.63 -6.80
C THR A 104 12.46 9.94 -8.12
N LEU A 105 11.18 9.64 -8.38
CA LEU A 105 10.72 8.97 -9.59
C LEU A 105 10.23 9.99 -10.62
N ASN A 106 11.17 10.68 -11.27
CA ASN A 106 10.89 11.50 -12.46
C ASN A 106 9.80 12.55 -12.25
N GLU A 107 9.96 13.33 -11.18
CA GLU A 107 9.03 14.42 -10.84
C GLU A 107 7.59 13.93 -10.61
N SER A 108 7.42 12.65 -10.24
CA SER A 108 6.10 12.10 -9.96
C SER A 108 5.53 12.72 -8.69
N LYS A 109 4.25 13.11 -8.76
CA LYS A 109 3.56 13.81 -7.69
C LYS A 109 2.38 13.00 -7.18
N LEU A 110 2.31 12.83 -5.87
CA LEU A 110 1.12 12.29 -5.22
C LEU A 110 -0.05 13.28 -5.37
N ILE A 111 -1.11 12.86 -6.05
CA ILE A 111 -2.34 13.66 -6.22
C ILE A 111 -3.32 13.34 -5.10
N GLN A 112 -3.57 12.05 -4.88
CA GLN A 112 -4.59 11.62 -3.94
C GLN A 112 -4.30 10.22 -3.41
N THR A 113 -4.72 9.97 -2.17
CA THR A 113 -4.77 8.65 -1.55
C THR A 113 -6.21 8.18 -1.41
N PHE A 114 -6.41 6.87 -1.47
CA PHE A 114 -7.71 6.22 -1.29
C PHE A 114 -7.59 5.09 -0.28
N ASP A 115 -8.62 4.96 0.54
CA ASP A 115 -8.79 3.86 1.47
C ASP A 115 -10.26 3.47 1.57
N THR A 116 -10.49 2.20 1.84
CA THR A 116 -11.83 1.66 2.10
C THR A 116 -11.88 1.03 3.48
N LYS A 117 -13.08 0.94 4.05
CA LYS A 117 -13.32 0.24 5.33
C LYS A 117 -12.89 -1.23 5.30
N LEU A 118 -12.79 -1.83 4.12
CA LEU A 118 -12.38 -3.22 3.91
C LEU A 118 -10.87 -3.39 3.79
N GLY A 119 -10.09 -2.30 3.84
CA GLY A 119 -8.62 -2.35 3.83
C GLY A 119 -7.99 -2.16 2.45
N THR A 120 -8.77 -2.11 1.36
CA THR A 120 -8.25 -1.75 0.04
C THR A 120 -7.72 -0.32 0.05
N GLN A 121 -6.49 -0.14 -0.44
CA GLN A 121 -5.82 1.16 -0.53
C GLN A 121 -5.33 1.39 -1.94
N ALA A 122 -5.28 2.66 -2.34
CA ALA A 122 -4.70 3.07 -3.61
C ALA A 122 -4.07 4.45 -3.52
N ILE A 123 -3.15 4.72 -4.44
CA ILE A 123 -2.56 6.03 -4.68
C ILE A 123 -2.80 6.45 -6.13
N LEU A 124 -3.17 7.72 -6.32
CA LEU A 124 -3.17 8.36 -7.62
C LEU A 124 -1.95 9.26 -7.72
N VAL A 125 -1.12 8.96 -8.71
CA VAL A 125 0.14 9.65 -8.96
C VAL A 125 0.09 10.29 -10.34
N GLU A 126 0.49 11.55 -10.41
CA GLU A 126 0.77 12.25 -11.66
C GLU A 126 2.23 12.06 -12.02
N THR A 127 2.50 11.67 -13.27
CA THR A 127 3.83 11.67 -13.87
C THR A 127 3.84 12.65 -15.04
N PRO A 128 5.01 13.02 -15.59
CA PRO A 128 5.09 13.97 -16.71
C PRO A 128 4.27 13.59 -17.95
N ILE A 129 3.91 12.32 -18.09
CA ILE A 129 3.30 11.77 -19.31
C ILE A 129 2.01 10.97 -19.05
N SER A 130 1.62 10.74 -17.80
CA SER A 130 0.47 9.88 -17.47
C SER A 130 -0.01 10.07 -16.04
N TYR A 131 -1.21 9.57 -15.75
CA TYR A 131 -1.68 9.32 -14.39
C TYR A 131 -1.64 7.83 -14.08
N VAL A 132 -1.13 7.48 -12.91
CA VAL A 132 -1.04 6.10 -12.43
C VAL A 132 -1.92 5.93 -11.21
N LEU A 133 -2.90 5.02 -11.31
CA LEU A 133 -3.69 4.57 -10.17
C LEU A 133 -3.16 3.19 -9.74
N ALA A 134 -2.43 3.17 -8.62
CA ALA A 134 -1.84 1.95 -8.09
C ALA A 134 -2.62 1.49 -6.85
N PHE A 135 -3.04 0.23 -6.87
CA PHE A 135 -3.71 -0.41 -5.74
C PHE A 135 -2.70 -1.23 -4.93
N ARG A 136 -2.88 -1.23 -3.61
CA ARG A 136 -2.23 -2.18 -2.72
C ARG A 136 -2.84 -3.57 -2.95
N GLY A 137 -2.01 -4.58 -3.14
CA GLY A 137 -2.46 -5.97 -3.23
C GLY A 137 -2.82 -6.56 -1.87
N THR A 138 -3.28 -7.81 -1.84
CA THR A 138 -3.64 -8.51 -0.60
C THR A 138 -2.42 -8.80 0.27
N GLU A 139 -2.55 -8.59 1.59
CA GLU A 139 -1.49 -8.92 2.56
C GLU A 139 -1.77 -10.25 3.24
N ALA A 140 -0.76 -11.12 3.29
CA ALA A 140 -0.84 -12.41 3.99
C ALA A 140 -1.10 -12.27 5.51
N THR A 141 -0.94 -11.09 6.08
CA THR A 141 -1.20 -10.78 7.48
C THR A 141 -2.63 -10.32 7.76
N SER A 142 -3.42 -9.99 6.72
CA SER A 142 -4.85 -9.71 6.85
C SER A 142 -5.64 -11.02 6.73
N LEU A 143 -6.12 -11.54 7.87
CA LEU A 143 -6.99 -12.73 7.90
C LEU A 143 -8.28 -12.56 7.08
N ASN A 144 -8.70 -11.32 6.82
CA ASN A 144 -9.85 -11.00 6.00
C ASN A 144 -9.52 -11.13 4.50
N ASP A 145 -8.35 -10.66 4.06
CA ASP A 145 -7.89 -10.72 2.67
C ASP A 145 -7.69 -12.17 2.20
N ILE A 146 -7.10 -13.01 3.06
CA ILE A 146 -6.92 -14.44 2.75
C ILE A 146 -8.27 -15.16 2.66
N LYS A 147 -9.26 -14.80 3.49
CA LYS A 147 -10.58 -15.42 3.46
C LYS A 147 -11.42 -14.95 2.28
N SER A 148 -11.30 -13.69 1.86
CA SER A 148 -11.93 -13.23 0.62
C SER A 148 -11.31 -13.92 -0.58
N ASP A 149 -9.98 -13.97 -0.70
CA ASP A 149 -9.27 -14.57 -1.84
C ASP A 149 -9.42 -16.10 -1.91
N ALA A 150 -9.52 -16.78 -0.76
CA ALA A 150 -9.68 -18.24 -0.72
C ALA A 150 -11.11 -18.70 -1.03
N ASN A 151 -12.11 -17.81 -0.88
CA ASN A 151 -13.50 -18.14 -1.15
C ASN A 151 -13.84 -17.68 -2.56
N ALA A 152 -13.42 -18.49 -3.55
CA ALA A 152 -13.53 -18.28 -4.99
C ALA A 152 -14.99 -18.29 -5.50
N LYS A 153 -15.86 -17.50 -4.88
CA LYS A 153 -17.26 -17.37 -5.24
C LYS A 153 -17.36 -16.31 -6.33
N ILE A 154 -17.93 -16.73 -7.45
CA ILE A 154 -17.98 -15.93 -8.66
C ILE A 154 -19.37 -15.32 -8.79
N THR A 155 -19.46 -14.00 -8.75
CA THR A 155 -20.71 -13.24 -8.94
C THR A 155 -20.85 -12.75 -10.37
N LYS A 156 -22.09 -12.49 -10.81
CA LYS A 156 -22.35 -11.88 -12.13
C LYS A 156 -22.10 -10.38 -12.03
N CYS A 157 -21.33 -9.83 -12.98
CA CYS A 157 -21.25 -8.39 -13.13
C CYS A 157 -22.62 -7.81 -13.51
N LYS A 158 -22.87 -6.55 -13.12
CA LYS A 158 -24.04 -5.79 -13.59
C LYS A 158 -24.09 -5.68 -15.12
N THR A 159 -22.95 -5.76 -15.78
CA THR A 159 -22.82 -5.71 -17.24
C THR A 159 -22.83 -7.13 -17.82
N LEU A 160 -21.67 -7.64 -18.23
CA LEU A 160 -21.47 -8.96 -18.82
C LEU A 160 -20.27 -9.63 -18.15
N GLY A 161 -20.33 -10.95 -18.03
CA GLY A 161 -19.26 -11.74 -17.43
C GLY A 161 -19.42 -11.97 -15.94
N ARG A 162 -18.34 -12.46 -15.35
CA ARG A 162 -18.31 -13.03 -14.01
C ARG A 162 -17.01 -12.57 -13.36
N VAL A 163 -17.12 -12.08 -12.12
CA VAL A 163 -15.97 -11.60 -11.33
C VAL A 163 -15.94 -12.31 -9.99
N HIS A 164 -14.75 -12.33 -9.40
CA HIS A 164 -14.58 -12.78 -8.04
C HIS A 164 -15.34 -11.84 -7.09
N GLU A 165 -16.13 -12.39 -6.17
CA GLU A 165 -16.97 -11.62 -5.24
C GLU A 165 -16.15 -10.76 -4.26
N GLY A 166 -14.88 -11.12 -4.05
CA GLY A 166 -13.95 -10.34 -3.23
C GLY A 166 -13.40 -9.07 -3.89
N PHE A 167 -13.56 -8.90 -5.21
CA PHE A 167 -13.20 -7.68 -5.95
C PHE A 167 -14.43 -6.77 -6.13
#